data_AF-A0A851YGN3-F1
#
_entry.id   AF-A0A851YGN3-F1
#
_cell.length_a   1.000
_cell.length_b   1.000
_cell.length_c   1.000
_cell.angle_alpha   90.00
_cell.angle_beta   90.00
_cell.angle_gamma   90.00
#
_symmetry.space_group_name_H-M   'P 1'
#
loop_
_entity.id
_entity.type
_entity.pdbx_description
1 polymer ?
#
loop_
_entity_poly.entity_id
_entity_poly.type
_entity_poly.pdbx_seq_one_letter_code
_entity_poly.pdbx_strand_id
1 'polypeptide(L)'
;MKLLRLLCRHKTALGLGGLSLFAVVLLYLAKCTSEGLRPLPAPRGLPHNQPAAQPPRGARGPQPPAAPPPSPEETAFLAVLVTSGPKYSERRSIIRSTWLSAAGRPPHDDVWSRFVIGTAGLGAEELRSLELEQSRHRDLLLLPELRDSYENLTAKVLATYVWLDLHLDFQFALKADDDTFVRLDVLVEELRAKEPRRLYWGFFSGRGRVKSGGKWKESAWVLCDYYLPYALGGGYVISADLVHYLRLSRDYLNMWQSEDVSLGVWLAPIDVKRVHDPRFDTEYKSRGCNNKYIVTHKQSIEDMLEKHQTLAKEGKLCKEEVKLRLSYMYDWGVPPSQCCQRKDGIP
;
A
#
# COMPACT_ATOMS: atom_id res chain seq x y z
N MET A 1 1.37 62.22 52.15
CA MET A 1 0.50 62.60 51.00
C MET A 1 1.27 62.94 49.71
N LYS A 2 2.20 62.07 49.24
CA LYS A 2 2.86 62.24 47.91
C LYS A 2 3.19 60.93 47.18
N LEU A 3 2.52 59.81 47.51
CA LEU A 3 2.70 58.54 46.78
C LEU A 3 1.42 58.07 46.03
N LEU A 4 0.25 58.59 46.38
CA LEU A 4 -1.02 58.23 45.72
C LEU A 4 -1.30 59.00 44.41
N ARG A 5 -0.53 60.05 44.08
CA ARG A 5 -0.71 60.85 42.85
C ARG A 5 0.10 60.36 41.64
N LEU A 6 1.06 59.45 41.82
CA LEU A 6 1.79 58.85 40.70
C LEU A 6 1.05 57.66 40.06
N LEU A 7 0.19 56.96 40.81
CA LEU A 7 -0.53 55.77 40.34
C LEU A 7 -1.74 56.06 39.44
N CYS A 8 -2.22 57.32 39.36
CA CYS A 8 -3.32 57.72 38.46
C CYS A 8 -2.86 58.23 37.08
N ARG A 9 -1.55 58.39 36.83
CA ARG A 9 -1.04 58.80 35.51
C ARG A 9 -0.65 57.64 34.59
N HIS A 10 -0.54 56.42 35.11
CA HIS A 10 -0.20 55.23 34.31
C HIS A 10 -1.40 54.40 33.84
N LYS A 11 -2.61 54.57 34.41
CA LYS A 11 -3.80 53.84 33.96
C LYS A 11 -4.49 54.46 32.74
N THR A 12 -4.33 55.76 32.50
CA THR A 12 -4.85 56.44 31.30
C THR A 12 -3.94 56.25 30.07
N ALA A 13 -2.63 56.09 30.26
CA ALA A 13 -1.70 55.81 29.17
C ALA A 13 -1.82 54.37 28.61
N LEU A 14 -2.16 53.39 29.46
CA LEU A 14 -2.40 52.00 29.02
C LEU A 14 -3.72 51.83 28.26
N GLY A 15 -4.74 52.61 28.59
CA GLY A 15 -6.04 52.58 27.90
C GLY A 15 -6.02 53.19 26.50
N LEU A 16 -5.24 54.25 26.30
CA LEU A 16 -5.10 54.91 24.98
C LEU A 16 -4.19 54.12 24.02
N GLY A 17 -3.17 53.42 24.53
CA GLY A 17 -2.32 52.54 23.72
C GLY A 17 -3.05 51.27 23.22
N GLY A 18 -3.91 50.68 24.05
CA GLY A 18 -4.70 49.50 23.69
C GLY A 18 -5.80 49.77 22.65
N LEU A 19 -6.47 50.92 22.74
CA LEU A 19 -7.50 51.35 21.77
C LEU A 19 -6.90 51.68 20.40
N SER A 20 -5.68 52.26 20.36
CA SER A 20 -4.98 52.55 19.11
C SER A 20 -4.52 51.28 18.39
N LEU A 21 -4.02 50.28 19.11
CA LEU A 21 -3.61 49.00 18.52
C LEU A 21 -4.80 48.21 17.96
N PHE A 22 -5.94 48.20 18.66
CA PHE A 22 -7.16 47.54 18.20
C PHE A 22 -7.77 48.22 16.97
N ALA A 23 -7.73 49.56 16.91
CA ALA A 23 -8.18 50.31 15.75
C ALA A 23 -7.30 50.06 14.51
N VAL A 24 -5.97 49.95 14.70
CA VAL A 24 -5.04 49.61 13.60
C VAL A 24 -5.25 48.18 13.12
N VAL A 25 -5.48 47.21 14.01
CA VAL A 25 -5.79 45.82 13.63
C VAL A 25 -7.14 45.72 12.92
N LEU A 26 -8.18 46.42 13.40
CA LEU A 26 -9.48 46.46 12.72
C LEU A 26 -9.42 47.17 11.37
N LEU A 27 -8.64 48.24 11.23
CA LEU A 27 -8.38 48.88 9.94
C LEU A 27 -7.59 47.97 8.99
N TYR A 28 -6.63 47.19 9.51
CA TYR A 28 -5.87 46.23 8.71
C TYR A 28 -6.75 45.06 8.24
N LEU A 29 -7.61 44.53 9.11
CA LEU A 29 -8.59 43.48 8.76
C LEU A 29 -9.67 44.00 7.80
N ALA A 30 -10.11 45.25 7.94
CA ALA A 30 -11.02 45.91 6.99
C ALA A 30 -10.33 46.15 5.62
N LYS A 31 -9.02 46.43 5.60
CA LYS A 31 -8.24 46.57 4.37
C LYS A 31 -8.01 45.22 3.67
N CYS A 32 -7.76 44.14 4.42
CA CYS A 32 -7.64 42.78 3.89
C CYS A 32 -8.96 42.23 3.34
N THR A 33 -10.11 42.61 3.91
CA THR A 33 -11.43 42.22 3.39
C THR A 33 -11.88 43.07 2.19
N SER A 34 -11.38 44.31 2.07
CA SER A 34 -11.66 45.18 0.92
C SER A 34 -10.77 44.91 -0.30
N GLU A 35 -9.57 44.36 -0.16
CA GLU A 35 -8.70 44.02 -1.31
C GLU A 35 -9.01 42.64 -1.94
N GLY A 36 -9.85 41.82 -1.30
CA GLY A 36 -10.31 40.52 -1.84
C GLY A 36 -11.51 40.59 -2.80
N LEU A 37 -12.06 41.77 -3.07
CA LEU A 37 -13.21 41.99 -3.95
C LEU A 37 -12.90 43.04 -5.02
N ARG A 38 -12.01 42.70 -5.95
CA ARG A 38 -11.92 43.39 -7.25
C ARG A 38 -12.22 42.39 -8.37
N PRO A 39 -13.16 42.68 -9.28
CA PRO A 39 -13.34 41.88 -10.48
C PRO A 39 -12.06 41.91 -11.31
N LEU A 40 -11.60 40.74 -11.76
CA LEU A 40 -10.52 40.62 -12.74
C LEU A 40 -10.90 41.40 -14.02
N PRO A 41 -9.98 42.19 -14.60
CA PRO A 41 -10.24 42.80 -15.90
C PRO A 41 -10.25 41.72 -16.99
N ALA A 42 -11.21 41.83 -17.91
CA ALA A 42 -11.31 40.98 -19.09
C ALA A 42 -10.00 41.03 -19.91
N PRO A 43 -9.55 39.90 -20.50
CA PRO A 43 -8.34 39.90 -21.31
C PRO A 43 -8.53 40.75 -22.57
N ARG A 44 -7.70 41.79 -22.72
CA ARG A 44 -7.54 42.54 -23.97
C ARG A 44 -6.87 41.65 -25.01
N GLY A 45 -7.46 41.59 -26.20
CA GLY A 45 -6.96 40.83 -27.34
C GLY A 45 -5.53 41.21 -27.72
N LEU A 46 -4.73 40.20 -28.03
CA LEU A 46 -3.40 40.32 -28.61
C LEU A 46 -3.51 40.68 -30.12
N PRO A 47 -2.54 41.42 -30.68
CA PRO A 47 -2.56 41.85 -32.07
C PRO A 47 -2.42 40.68 -33.04
N HIS A 48 -3.13 40.82 -34.15
CA HIS A 48 -3.15 39.93 -35.31
C HIS A 48 -1.74 39.75 -35.88
N ASN A 49 -1.12 38.58 -35.67
CA ASN A 49 -0.03 38.10 -36.52
C ASN A 49 -0.64 37.22 -37.61
N GLN A 50 -0.47 37.63 -38.86
CA GLN A 50 -0.80 36.84 -40.04
C GLN A 50 0.00 35.53 -40.03
N PRO A 51 -0.61 34.36 -40.30
CA PRO A 51 0.14 33.13 -40.48
C PRO A 51 0.78 33.10 -41.87
N ALA A 52 2.09 32.83 -41.90
CA ALA A 52 2.79 32.37 -43.10
C ALA A 52 2.18 31.06 -43.62
N ALA A 53 2.06 30.96 -44.94
CA ALA A 53 1.45 29.83 -45.64
C ALA A 53 2.13 28.49 -45.30
N GLN A 54 1.32 27.52 -44.87
CA GLN A 54 1.71 26.10 -44.78
C GLN A 54 1.47 25.41 -46.14
N PRO A 55 2.33 24.47 -46.56
CA PRO A 55 2.09 23.67 -47.76
C PRO A 55 0.90 22.70 -47.53
N PRO A 56 0.22 22.27 -48.61
CA PRO A 56 -1.06 21.56 -48.48
C PRO A 56 -0.87 20.20 -47.79
N ARG A 57 -1.66 19.97 -46.74
CA ARG A 57 -1.83 18.66 -46.10
C ARG A 57 -2.60 17.75 -47.05
N GLY A 58 -1.93 16.70 -47.53
CA GLY A 58 -2.59 15.58 -48.19
C GLY A 58 -3.63 14.97 -47.26
N ALA A 59 -4.83 14.72 -47.80
CA ALA A 59 -5.93 14.10 -47.08
C ALA A 59 -5.53 12.68 -46.63
N ARG A 60 -5.32 12.49 -45.32
CA ARG A 60 -5.41 11.16 -44.71
C ARG A 60 -6.88 10.93 -44.38
N GLY A 61 -7.46 9.90 -44.99
CA GLY A 61 -8.82 9.44 -44.70
C GLY A 61 -9.01 9.02 -43.24
N PRO A 62 -10.25 8.72 -42.82
CA PRO A 62 -10.56 8.36 -41.45
C PRO A 62 -9.77 7.11 -41.06
N GLN A 63 -8.92 7.22 -40.04
CA GLN A 63 -8.36 6.02 -39.41
C GLN A 63 -9.48 5.31 -38.67
N PRO A 64 -9.62 3.97 -38.83
CA PRO A 64 -10.57 3.21 -38.04
C PRO A 64 -10.24 3.34 -36.55
N PRO A 65 -11.25 3.29 -35.66
CA PRO A 65 -11.01 3.31 -34.22
C PRO A 65 -10.03 2.20 -33.84
N ALA A 66 -9.03 2.54 -33.03
CA ALA A 66 -8.10 1.56 -32.50
C ALA A 66 -8.89 0.41 -31.85
N ALA A 67 -8.58 -0.83 -32.23
CA ALA A 67 -9.19 -1.99 -31.61
C ALA A 67 -9.00 -1.92 -30.08
N PRO A 68 -10.00 -2.32 -29.28
CA PRO A 68 -9.84 -2.41 -27.85
C PRO A 68 -8.63 -3.32 -27.55
N PRO A 69 -7.84 -3.02 -26.49
CA PRO A 69 -6.77 -3.91 -26.08
C PRO A 69 -7.32 -5.32 -25.87
N PRO A 70 -6.54 -6.37 -26.19
CA PRO A 70 -6.98 -7.75 -25.99
C PRO A 70 -7.44 -7.94 -24.55
N SER A 71 -8.58 -8.62 -24.37
CA SER A 71 -9.06 -9.00 -23.05
C SER A 71 -8.04 -9.91 -22.36
N PRO A 72 -7.85 -9.81 -21.03
CA PRO A 72 -6.98 -10.72 -20.29
C PRO A 72 -7.30 -12.18 -20.61
N GLU A 73 -6.26 -12.99 -20.84
CA GLU A 73 -6.41 -14.40 -21.25
C GLU A 73 -6.86 -15.31 -20.09
N GLU A 74 -6.66 -14.86 -18.85
CA GLU A 74 -6.99 -15.60 -17.63
C GLU A 74 -7.88 -14.74 -16.70
N THR A 75 -8.80 -15.40 -15.99
CA THR A 75 -9.65 -14.78 -14.96
C THR A 75 -9.38 -15.42 -13.60
N ALA A 76 -9.48 -14.66 -12.52
CA ALA A 76 -9.33 -15.17 -11.16
C ALA A 76 -10.25 -14.43 -10.18
N PHE A 77 -10.77 -15.10 -9.16
CA PHE A 77 -11.35 -14.39 -8.04
C PHE A 77 -10.27 -13.73 -7.17
N LEU A 78 -9.25 -14.52 -6.83
CA LEU A 78 -8.12 -14.09 -6.01
C LEU A 78 -6.81 -14.39 -6.75
N ALA A 79 -6.02 -13.35 -6.99
CA ALA A 79 -4.63 -13.46 -7.37
C ALA A 79 -3.75 -13.49 -6.11
N VAL A 80 -2.93 -14.53 -5.93
CA VAL A 80 -1.97 -14.67 -4.85
C VAL A 80 -0.56 -14.42 -5.38
N LEU A 81 0.07 -13.36 -4.88
CA LEU A 81 1.38 -12.88 -5.30
C LEU A 81 2.36 -13.09 -4.15
N VAL A 82 3.20 -14.12 -4.26
CA VAL A 82 4.23 -14.39 -3.27
C VAL A 82 5.52 -13.71 -3.70
N THR A 83 5.93 -12.64 -3.00
CA THR A 83 7.21 -11.99 -3.28
C THR A 83 8.35 -12.88 -2.80
N SER A 84 9.11 -13.45 -3.73
CA SER A 84 10.23 -14.34 -3.46
C SER A 84 11.49 -13.85 -4.19
N GLY A 85 12.57 -14.61 -4.10
CA GLY A 85 13.87 -14.30 -4.69
C GLY A 85 14.47 -15.53 -5.36
N PRO A 86 15.47 -15.35 -6.24
CA PRO A 86 15.99 -16.42 -7.11
C PRO A 86 16.45 -17.67 -6.34
N LYS A 87 17.06 -17.48 -5.17
CA LYS A 87 17.66 -18.54 -4.34
C LYS A 87 16.69 -19.24 -3.38
N TYR A 88 15.42 -18.82 -3.33
CA TYR A 88 14.44 -19.33 -2.36
C TYR A 88 13.55 -20.45 -2.92
N SER A 89 14.11 -21.32 -3.78
CA SER A 89 13.37 -22.44 -4.38
C SER A 89 12.78 -23.40 -3.35
N GLU A 90 13.50 -23.66 -2.25
CA GLU A 90 13.01 -24.48 -1.14
C GLU A 90 11.77 -23.86 -0.48
N ARG A 91 11.79 -22.54 -0.17
CA ARG A 91 10.62 -21.84 0.38
C ARG A 91 9.42 -21.93 -0.55
N ARG A 92 9.63 -21.70 -1.85
CA ARG A 92 8.56 -21.84 -2.84
C ARG A 92 8.00 -23.27 -2.88
N SER A 93 8.86 -24.28 -2.83
CA SER A 93 8.46 -25.69 -2.78
C SER A 93 7.58 -25.98 -1.55
N ILE A 94 7.97 -25.48 -0.38
CA ILE A 94 7.21 -25.63 0.87
C ILE A 94 5.86 -24.91 0.79
N ILE A 95 5.83 -23.69 0.25
CA ILE A 95 4.59 -22.95 0.06
C ILE A 95 3.63 -23.73 -0.86
N ARG A 96 4.12 -24.26 -1.99
CA ARG A 96 3.34 -25.09 -2.93
C ARG A 96 2.76 -26.34 -2.27
N SER A 97 3.56 -27.03 -1.45
CA SER A 97 3.14 -28.27 -0.79
C SER A 97 2.30 -28.06 0.47
N THR A 98 2.22 -26.81 0.97
CA THR A 98 1.47 -26.45 2.16
C THR A 98 0.26 -25.59 1.82
N TRP A 99 0.29 -24.30 2.12
CA TRP A 99 -0.88 -23.44 2.10
C TRP A 99 -1.36 -23.04 0.70
N LEU A 100 -0.51 -23.19 -0.33
CA LEU A 100 -0.95 -23.07 -1.74
C LEU A 100 -1.39 -24.41 -2.36
N SER A 101 -1.32 -25.54 -1.64
CA SER A 101 -1.60 -26.86 -2.22
C SER A 101 -3.03 -27.03 -2.77
N ALA A 102 -3.97 -26.22 -2.28
CA ALA A 102 -5.36 -26.22 -2.72
C ALA A 102 -5.68 -25.16 -3.78
N ALA A 103 -4.77 -24.22 -4.07
CA ALA A 103 -5.00 -23.18 -5.08
C ALA A 103 -5.12 -23.80 -6.49
N GLY A 104 -6.06 -23.30 -7.29
CA GLY A 104 -6.31 -23.82 -8.64
C GLY A 104 -6.97 -25.20 -8.68
N ARG A 105 -7.54 -25.67 -7.54
CA ARG A 105 -8.25 -26.94 -7.43
C ARG A 105 -9.60 -26.71 -6.75
N PRO A 106 -10.68 -27.42 -7.12
CA PRO A 106 -11.97 -27.28 -6.45
C PRO A 106 -11.83 -27.46 -4.92
N PRO A 107 -12.44 -26.58 -4.09
CA PRO A 107 -13.36 -25.48 -4.43
C PRO A 107 -12.68 -24.11 -4.67
N HIS A 108 -11.37 -24.07 -4.85
CA HIS A 108 -10.52 -22.89 -5.04
C HIS A 108 -9.90 -22.83 -6.44
N ASP A 109 -10.61 -23.32 -7.46
CA ASP A 109 -10.19 -23.32 -8.86
C ASP A 109 -10.08 -21.91 -9.47
N ASP A 110 -10.69 -20.91 -8.85
CA ASP A 110 -10.58 -19.50 -9.22
C ASP A 110 -9.53 -18.72 -8.40
N VAL A 111 -8.66 -19.43 -7.68
CA VAL A 111 -7.45 -18.85 -7.08
C VAL A 111 -6.27 -19.03 -8.03
N TRP A 112 -5.76 -17.92 -8.55
CA TRP A 112 -4.55 -17.87 -9.36
C TRP A 112 -3.35 -17.48 -8.49
N SER A 113 -2.19 -18.10 -8.67
CA SER A 113 -1.01 -17.79 -7.84
C SER A 113 0.28 -17.71 -8.65
N ARG A 114 1.17 -16.78 -8.28
CA ARG A 114 2.54 -16.71 -8.79
C ARG A 114 3.56 -16.35 -7.72
N PHE A 115 4.77 -16.89 -7.86
CA PHE A 115 5.96 -16.42 -7.16
C PHE A 115 6.65 -15.33 -7.99
N VAL A 116 6.76 -14.13 -7.44
CA VAL A 116 7.33 -12.98 -8.14
C VAL A 116 8.82 -12.87 -7.89
N ILE A 117 9.63 -12.86 -8.95
CA ILE A 117 11.10 -12.87 -8.87
C ILE A 117 11.68 -11.87 -9.89
N GLY A 118 12.62 -11.03 -9.43
CA GLY A 118 13.42 -10.19 -10.32
C GLY A 118 14.57 -10.99 -10.95
N THR A 119 14.76 -10.87 -12.26
CA THR A 119 15.81 -11.62 -12.96
C THR A 119 16.93 -10.75 -13.56
N ALA A 120 16.84 -9.42 -13.42
CA ALA A 120 17.89 -8.54 -13.93
C ALA A 120 19.21 -8.75 -13.16
N GLY A 121 20.27 -9.05 -13.91
CA GLY A 121 21.62 -9.22 -13.37
C GLY A 121 21.89 -10.58 -12.71
N LEU A 122 20.99 -11.57 -12.86
CA LEU A 122 21.26 -12.94 -12.43
C LEU A 122 22.32 -13.62 -13.29
N GLY A 123 23.09 -14.53 -12.67
CA GLY A 123 24.04 -15.38 -13.41
C GLY A 123 23.34 -16.48 -14.21
N ALA A 124 24.05 -17.08 -15.16
CA ALA A 124 23.52 -18.15 -16.02
C ALA A 124 23.05 -19.39 -15.26
N GLU A 125 23.63 -19.68 -14.08
CA GLU A 125 23.18 -20.80 -13.24
C GLU A 125 21.84 -20.50 -12.55
N GLU A 126 21.68 -19.29 -12.00
CA GLU A 126 20.44 -18.86 -11.36
C GLU A 126 19.30 -18.81 -12.38
N LEU A 127 19.55 -18.28 -13.58
CA LEU A 127 18.57 -18.27 -14.67
C LEU A 127 18.15 -19.68 -15.08
N ARG A 128 19.11 -20.59 -15.31
CA ARG A 128 18.81 -22.00 -15.64
C ARG A 128 18.00 -22.70 -14.55
N SER A 129 18.29 -22.42 -13.28
CA SER A 129 17.52 -22.97 -12.15
C SER A 129 16.07 -22.50 -12.17
N LEU A 130 15.85 -21.19 -12.40
CA LEU A 130 14.51 -20.62 -12.53
C LEU A 130 13.77 -21.13 -13.78
N GLU A 131 14.45 -21.29 -14.91
CA GLU A 131 13.88 -21.88 -16.14
C GLU A 131 13.44 -23.32 -15.90
N LEU A 132 14.27 -24.12 -15.23
CA LEU A 132 13.94 -25.49 -14.88
C LEU A 132 12.74 -25.55 -13.92
N GLU A 133 12.72 -24.70 -12.90
CA GLU A 133 11.58 -24.60 -11.99
C GLU A 133 10.31 -24.19 -12.74
N GLN A 134 10.38 -23.18 -13.60
CA GLN A 134 9.26 -22.69 -14.38
C GLN A 134 8.73 -23.74 -15.37
N SER A 135 9.62 -24.55 -15.96
CA SER A 135 9.21 -25.64 -16.86
C SER A 135 8.36 -26.71 -16.14
N ARG A 136 8.58 -26.88 -14.83
CA ARG A 136 7.89 -27.87 -13.99
C ARG A 136 6.61 -27.34 -13.38
N HIS A 137 6.65 -26.11 -12.86
CA HIS A 137 5.57 -25.57 -12.02
C HIS A 137 4.72 -24.51 -12.73
N ARG A 138 5.29 -23.80 -13.72
CA ARG A 138 4.62 -22.75 -14.51
C ARG A 138 3.96 -21.65 -13.67
N ASP A 139 4.51 -21.39 -12.49
CA ASP A 139 3.94 -20.50 -11.49
C ASP A 139 4.92 -19.40 -11.04
N LEU A 140 6.01 -19.17 -11.78
CA LEU A 140 6.87 -18.01 -11.59
C LEU A 140 6.38 -16.84 -12.44
N LEU A 141 6.33 -15.65 -11.83
CA LEU A 141 6.26 -14.37 -12.51
C LEU A 141 7.66 -13.74 -12.49
N LEU A 142 8.36 -13.82 -13.61
CA LEU A 142 9.72 -13.32 -13.76
C LEU A 142 9.70 -11.87 -14.26
N LEU A 143 10.39 -10.98 -13.56
CA LEU A 143 10.50 -9.55 -13.89
C LEU A 143 11.90 -9.27 -14.47
N PRO A 144 12.08 -9.28 -15.80
CA PRO A 144 13.39 -9.21 -16.45
C PRO A 144 14.13 -7.89 -16.26
N GLU A 145 13.40 -6.81 -16.03
CA GLU A 145 13.98 -5.47 -15.85
C GLU A 145 14.29 -5.17 -14.37
N LEU A 146 13.85 -6.03 -13.45
CA LEU A 146 14.01 -5.81 -12.02
C LEU A 146 15.15 -6.64 -11.43
N ARG A 147 16.11 -5.97 -10.79
CA ARG A 147 17.14 -6.65 -9.99
C ARG A 147 16.58 -6.98 -8.62
N ASP A 148 16.64 -8.25 -8.23
CA ASP A 148 16.12 -8.70 -6.96
C ASP A 148 17.01 -8.27 -5.78
N SER A 149 16.47 -7.44 -4.89
CA SER A 149 17.10 -7.03 -3.64
C SER A 149 16.04 -6.50 -2.66
N TYR A 150 16.42 -6.36 -1.40
CA TYR A 150 15.54 -5.77 -0.39
C TYR A 150 15.17 -4.31 -0.73
N GLU A 151 16.14 -3.54 -1.23
CA GLU A 151 15.98 -2.13 -1.63
C GLU A 151 15.02 -1.96 -2.81
N ASN A 152 14.91 -2.98 -3.66
CA ASN A 152 14.04 -2.97 -4.84
C ASN A 152 12.67 -3.59 -4.59
N LEU A 153 12.32 -3.93 -3.35
CA LEU A 153 11.04 -4.58 -3.03
C LEU A 153 9.83 -3.72 -3.40
N THR A 154 9.90 -2.41 -3.18
CA THR A 154 8.85 -1.46 -3.58
C THR A 154 8.63 -1.46 -5.09
N ALA A 155 9.72 -1.41 -5.86
CA ALA A 155 9.66 -1.49 -7.32
C ALA A 155 9.11 -2.86 -7.79
N LYS A 156 9.49 -3.95 -7.09
CA LYS A 156 8.97 -5.29 -7.37
C LYS A 156 7.46 -5.35 -7.22
N VAL A 157 6.91 -4.84 -6.12
CA VAL A 157 5.46 -4.84 -5.89
C VAL A 157 4.73 -3.96 -6.89
N LEU A 158 5.22 -2.76 -7.20
CA LEU A 158 4.59 -1.94 -8.23
C LEU A 158 4.62 -2.62 -9.61
N ALA A 159 5.75 -3.20 -10.00
CA ALA A 159 5.87 -3.95 -11.25
C ALA A 159 4.92 -5.17 -11.29
N THR A 160 4.72 -5.84 -10.15
CA THR A 160 3.75 -6.94 -10.01
C THR A 160 2.33 -6.44 -10.27
N TYR A 161 1.93 -5.33 -9.65
CA TYR A 161 0.59 -4.75 -9.85
C TYR A 161 0.36 -4.25 -11.27
N VAL A 162 1.37 -3.61 -11.87
CA VAL A 162 1.30 -3.22 -13.29
C VAL A 162 1.14 -4.44 -14.18
N TRP A 163 1.89 -5.52 -13.93
CA TRP A 163 1.75 -6.75 -14.70
C TRP A 163 0.37 -7.36 -14.51
N LEU A 164 -0.12 -7.44 -13.27
CA LEU A 164 -1.40 -8.06 -12.93
C LEU A 164 -2.57 -7.35 -13.63
N ASP A 165 -2.63 -6.02 -13.56
CA ASP A 165 -3.66 -5.20 -14.23
C ASP A 165 -3.69 -5.38 -15.76
N LEU A 166 -2.54 -5.70 -16.36
CA LEU A 166 -2.41 -5.85 -17.82
C LEU A 166 -2.72 -7.26 -18.33
N HIS A 167 -2.63 -8.29 -17.48
CA HIS A 167 -2.60 -9.69 -17.93
C HIS A 167 -3.62 -10.60 -17.25
N LEU A 168 -4.28 -10.16 -16.18
CA LEU A 168 -5.25 -10.97 -15.45
C LEU A 168 -6.53 -10.15 -15.18
N ASP A 169 -7.69 -10.73 -15.44
CA ASP A 169 -8.96 -10.19 -14.94
C ASP A 169 -9.24 -10.79 -13.55
N PHE A 170 -9.14 -9.98 -12.50
CA PHE A 170 -9.27 -10.46 -11.13
C PHE A 170 -10.11 -9.53 -10.24
N GLN A 171 -10.57 -10.04 -9.09
CA GLN A 171 -11.31 -9.21 -8.11
C GLN A 171 -10.44 -8.75 -6.95
N PHE A 172 -9.59 -9.63 -6.42
CA PHE A 172 -8.70 -9.36 -5.30
C PHE A 172 -7.28 -9.81 -5.58
N ALA A 173 -6.30 -9.08 -5.04
CA ALA A 173 -4.90 -9.46 -5.03
C ALA A 173 -4.40 -9.57 -3.59
N LEU A 174 -3.93 -10.75 -3.19
CA LEU A 174 -3.18 -10.98 -1.97
C LEU A 174 -1.69 -10.84 -2.28
N LYS A 175 -1.02 -9.89 -1.60
CA LYS A 175 0.43 -9.88 -1.50
C LYS A 175 0.84 -10.65 -0.25
N ALA A 176 1.82 -11.54 -0.38
CA ALA A 176 2.42 -12.27 0.74
C ALA A 176 3.95 -12.38 0.57
N ASP A 177 4.69 -12.41 1.68
CA ASP A 177 6.13 -12.71 1.64
C ASP A 177 6.37 -14.23 1.57
N ASP A 178 7.54 -14.66 1.09
CA ASP A 178 7.90 -16.08 1.03
C ASP A 178 8.24 -16.74 2.39
N ASP A 179 8.10 -15.98 3.48
CA ASP A 179 8.08 -16.43 4.87
C ASP A 179 6.72 -16.16 5.54
N THR A 180 5.64 -16.22 4.77
CA THR A 180 4.24 -16.08 5.22
C THR A 180 3.46 -17.37 5.05
N PHE A 181 2.57 -17.66 6.00
CA PHE A 181 1.57 -18.73 5.90
C PHE A 181 0.16 -18.14 5.89
N VAL A 182 -0.68 -18.63 4.98
CA VAL A 182 -2.05 -18.13 4.76
C VAL A 182 -3.06 -19.26 4.91
N ARG A 183 -4.11 -19.07 5.70
CA ARG A 183 -5.31 -19.92 5.66
C ARG A 183 -6.17 -19.55 4.47
N LEU A 184 -5.81 -20.10 3.30
CA LEU A 184 -6.41 -19.74 2.02
C LEU A 184 -7.91 -20.04 1.97
N ASP A 185 -8.34 -21.13 2.61
CA ASP A 185 -9.73 -21.52 2.84
C ASP A 185 -10.55 -20.37 3.45
N VAL A 186 -10.08 -19.88 4.61
CA VAL A 186 -10.75 -18.81 5.37
C VAL A 186 -10.67 -17.49 4.64
N LEU A 187 -9.50 -17.18 4.04
CA LEU A 187 -9.31 -15.92 3.33
C LEU A 187 -10.27 -15.80 2.14
N VAL A 188 -10.38 -16.86 1.32
CA VAL A 188 -11.27 -16.87 0.15
C VAL A 188 -12.73 -16.74 0.58
N GLU A 189 -13.17 -17.52 1.58
CA GLU A 189 -14.54 -17.44 2.11
C GLU A 189 -14.89 -16.03 2.59
N GLU A 190 -14.01 -15.41 3.37
CA GLU A 190 -14.17 -14.04 3.86
C GLU A 190 -14.22 -13.01 2.74
N LEU A 191 -13.43 -13.19 1.66
CA LEU A 191 -13.45 -12.31 0.51
C LEU A 191 -14.75 -12.41 -0.29
N ARG A 192 -15.40 -13.58 -0.37
CA ARG A 192 -16.70 -13.73 -1.05
C ARG A 192 -17.78 -12.89 -0.40
N ALA A 193 -17.67 -12.66 0.90
CA ALA A 193 -18.58 -11.81 1.66
C ALA A 193 -18.20 -10.31 1.59
N LYS A 194 -17.12 -9.94 0.89
CA LYS A 194 -16.65 -8.55 0.78
C LYS A 194 -16.91 -7.99 -0.61
N GLU A 195 -17.19 -6.69 -0.65
CA GLU A 195 -17.31 -5.95 -1.90
C GLU A 195 -15.92 -5.79 -2.56
N PRO A 196 -15.73 -6.20 -3.83
CA PRO A 196 -14.46 -6.13 -4.54
C PRO A 196 -14.16 -4.72 -5.07
N ARG A 197 -14.34 -3.70 -4.24
CA ARG A 197 -14.20 -2.30 -4.62
C ARG A 197 -13.52 -1.50 -3.52
N ARG A 198 -12.41 -0.84 -3.87
CA ARG A 198 -11.59 0.02 -3.01
C ARG A 198 -11.17 -0.64 -1.69
N LEU A 199 -11.09 -1.97 -1.65
CA LEU A 199 -10.72 -2.72 -0.45
C LEU A 199 -9.21 -2.67 -0.25
N TYR A 200 -8.77 -2.31 0.95
CA TYR A 200 -7.41 -2.54 1.42
C TYR A 200 -7.48 -3.19 2.80
N TRP A 201 -7.21 -4.49 2.87
CA TRP A 201 -7.44 -5.33 4.05
C TRP A 201 -6.13 -5.92 4.57
N GLY A 202 -5.88 -5.74 5.86
CA GLY A 202 -4.72 -6.33 6.52
C GLY A 202 -4.52 -5.76 7.93
N PHE A 203 -3.31 -5.90 8.47
CA PHE A 203 -2.99 -5.36 9.79
C PHE A 203 -2.40 -3.96 9.69
N PHE A 204 -3.24 -2.94 9.85
CA PHE A 204 -2.82 -1.53 9.74
C PHE A 204 -2.00 -1.03 10.92
N SER A 205 -1.02 -0.16 10.64
CA SER A 205 -0.26 0.64 11.60
C SER A 205 -0.24 2.11 11.18
N GLY A 206 -0.46 3.01 12.13
CA GLY A 206 -0.34 4.47 11.95
C GLY A 206 0.74 5.11 12.83
N ARG A 207 1.38 4.30 13.70
CA ARG A 207 2.36 4.75 14.68
C ARG A 207 3.81 4.47 14.26
N GLY A 208 4.03 4.10 13.00
CA GLY A 208 5.35 3.80 12.46
C GLY A 208 6.19 5.06 12.36
N ARG A 209 7.24 5.18 13.18
CA ARG A 209 8.21 6.29 13.03
C ARG A 209 9.14 6.03 11.85
N VAL A 210 9.42 7.09 11.12
CA VAL A 210 10.36 7.09 10.00
C VAL A 210 11.71 6.58 10.47
N LYS A 211 12.27 5.60 9.77
CA LYS A 211 13.54 4.98 10.14
C LYS A 211 14.71 5.84 9.66
N SER A 212 15.52 6.29 10.60
CA SER A 212 16.71 7.12 10.32
C SER A 212 17.99 6.32 10.06
N GLY A 213 17.97 4.98 10.22
CA GLY A 213 19.16 4.13 10.07
C GLY A 213 18.84 2.65 9.85
N GLY A 214 19.90 1.89 9.53
CA GLY A 214 19.82 0.45 9.22
C GLY A 214 19.22 0.16 7.84
N LYS A 215 18.96 -1.12 7.56
CA LYS A 215 18.42 -1.59 6.26
C LYS A 215 17.05 -1.00 5.88
N TRP A 216 16.33 -0.47 6.88
CA TRP A 216 15.02 0.14 6.72
C TRP A 216 15.07 1.66 6.59
N LYS A 217 16.27 2.26 6.49
CA LYS A 217 16.45 3.72 6.50
C LYS A 217 15.70 4.37 5.34
N GLU A 218 14.85 5.35 5.66
CA GLU A 218 14.03 6.08 4.70
C GLU A 218 14.52 7.53 4.56
N SER A 219 15.68 7.72 3.93
CA SER A 219 16.35 9.04 3.90
C SER A 219 15.60 10.08 3.07
N ALA A 220 14.81 9.63 2.09
CA ALA A 220 14.06 10.50 1.17
C ALA A 220 12.65 10.86 1.69
N TRP A 221 12.28 10.41 2.90
CA TRP A 221 10.97 10.70 3.46
C TRP A 221 10.83 12.18 3.85
N VAL A 222 9.84 12.85 3.26
CA VAL A 222 9.59 14.29 3.47
C VAL A 222 8.14 14.62 3.86
N LEU A 223 7.29 13.61 4.05
CA LEU A 223 5.84 13.83 4.19
C LEU A 223 5.44 14.19 5.63
N CYS A 224 6.03 13.53 6.63
CA CYS A 224 5.64 13.67 8.04
C CYS A 224 6.72 13.10 8.97
N ASP A 225 6.56 13.22 10.29
CA ASP A 225 7.44 12.58 11.30
C ASP A 225 7.09 11.10 11.53
N TYR A 226 5.89 10.68 11.12
CA TYR A 226 5.44 9.28 11.05
C TYR A 226 5.18 8.86 9.60
N TYR A 227 5.18 7.55 9.36
CA TYR A 227 4.60 7.00 8.14
C TYR A 227 3.08 7.22 8.12
N LEU A 228 2.53 7.45 6.93
CA LEU A 228 1.07 7.46 6.73
C LEU A 228 0.49 6.06 7.00
N PRO A 229 -0.80 5.91 7.36
CA PRO A 229 -1.39 4.61 7.67
C PRO A 229 -1.21 3.57 6.56
N TYR A 230 -0.70 2.40 6.92
CA TYR A 230 -0.38 1.32 6.00
C TYR A 230 -0.65 -0.06 6.62
N ALA A 231 -1.01 -1.05 5.81
CA ALA A 231 -1.06 -2.45 6.26
C ALA A 231 0.36 -3.03 6.26
N LEU A 232 0.73 -3.78 7.29
CA LEU A 232 2.09 -4.30 7.43
C LEU A 232 2.42 -5.36 6.37
N GLY A 233 3.65 -5.29 5.85
CA GLY A 233 4.07 -5.97 4.62
C GLY A 233 4.09 -7.50 4.64
N GLY A 234 4.00 -8.17 5.78
CA GLY A 234 3.95 -9.65 5.82
C GLY A 234 2.76 -10.23 5.04
N GLY A 235 1.69 -9.45 4.85
CA GLY A 235 0.65 -9.79 3.89
C GLY A 235 -0.58 -8.90 4.03
N TYR A 236 -1.20 -8.61 2.89
CA TYR A 236 -2.41 -7.79 2.82
C TYR A 236 -3.14 -8.04 1.49
N VAL A 237 -4.43 -7.71 1.44
CA VAL A 237 -5.26 -7.83 0.25
C VAL A 237 -5.65 -6.44 -0.26
N ILE A 238 -5.60 -6.24 -1.58
CA ILE A 238 -6.18 -5.08 -2.26
C ILE A 238 -7.14 -5.51 -3.37
N SER A 239 -8.19 -4.73 -3.64
CA SER A 239 -9.09 -4.97 -4.77
C SER A 239 -8.48 -4.54 -6.10
N ALA A 240 -8.96 -5.14 -7.19
CA ALA A 240 -8.44 -4.91 -8.54
C ALA A 240 -8.53 -3.45 -9.00
N ASP A 241 -9.56 -2.70 -8.58
CA ASP A 241 -9.68 -1.27 -8.90
C ASP A 241 -8.57 -0.41 -8.26
N LEU A 242 -8.06 -0.79 -7.09
CA LEU A 242 -6.88 -0.14 -6.50
C LEU A 242 -5.61 -0.50 -7.25
N VAL A 243 -5.46 -1.77 -7.68
CA VAL A 243 -4.34 -2.20 -8.54
C VAL A 243 -4.35 -1.41 -9.84
N HIS A 244 -5.52 -1.25 -10.45
CA HIS A 244 -5.71 -0.45 -11.67
C HIS A 244 -5.31 1.01 -11.47
N TYR A 245 -5.73 1.63 -10.37
CA TYR A 245 -5.30 2.98 -10.01
C TYR A 245 -3.78 3.08 -9.92
N LEU A 246 -3.12 2.16 -9.20
CA LEU A 246 -1.66 2.14 -9.04
C LEU A 246 -0.95 2.02 -10.40
N ARG A 247 -1.46 1.16 -11.30
CA ARG A 247 -0.93 1.03 -12.66
C ARG A 247 -1.06 2.33 -13.43
N LEU A 248 -2.21 3.01 -13.38
CA LEU A 248 -2.45 4.27 -14.10
C LEU A 248 -1.62 5.43 -13.54
N SER A 249 -1.39 5.46 -12.23
CA SER A 249 -0.65 6.53 -11.57
C SER A 249 0.86 6.28 -11.47
N ARG A 250 1.36 5.11 -11.90
CA ARG A 250 2.73 4.62 -11.61
C ARG A 250 3.85 5.63 -11.84
N ASP A 251 3.75 6.47 -12.89
CA ASP A 251 4.79 7.44 -13.26
C ASP A 251 4.84 8.66 -12.31
N TYR A 252 3.82 8.82 -11.46
CA TYR A 252 3.73 9.88 -10.44
C TYR A 252 4.02 9.38 -9.02
N LEU A 253 4.19 8.06 -8.85
CA LEU A 253 4.40 7.44 -7.54
C LEU A 253 5.85 7.59 -7.10
N ASN A 254 6.07 8.22 -5.95
CA ASN A 254 7.38 8.18 -5.31
C ASN A 254 7.66 6.78 -4.78
N MET A 255 8.92 6.34 -4.88
CA MET A 255 9.37 5.06 -4.35
C MET A 255 10.01 5.29 -2.98
N TRP A 256 9.44 4.69 -1.94
CA TRP A 256 10.07 4.64 -0.62
C TRP A 256 10.68 3.26 -0.39
N GLN A 257 11.65 3.16 0.51
CA GLN A 257 12.42 1.94 0.83
C GLN A 257 11.51 0.81 1.32
N SER A 258 10.48 1.14 2.10
CA SER A 258 9.51 0.15 2.59
C SER A 258 8.32 0.07 1.65
N GLU A 259 8.10 -1.11 1.09
CA GLU A 259 7.03 -1.35 0.11
C GLU A 259 5.64 -1.13 0.71
N ASP A 260 5.41 -1.63 1.92
CA ASP A 260 4.14 -1.52 2.63
C ASP A 260 3.80 -0.06 2.97
N VAL A 261 4.80 0.72 3.42
CA VAL A 261 4.68 2.18 3.59
C VAL A 261 4.36 2.85 2.26
N SER A 262 5.05 2.46 1.19
CA SER A 262 4.84 3.04 -0.14
C SER A 262 3.40 2.84 -0.62
N LEU A 263 2.87 1.63 -0.49
CA LEU A 263 1.46 1.34 -0.81
C LEU A 263 0.50 2.20 0.03
N GLY A 264 0.75 2.32 1.34
CA GLY A 264 -0.03 3.17 2.23
C GLY A 264 -0.07 4.63 1.75
N VAL A 265 1.07 5.16 1.29
CA VAL A 265 1.15 6.52 0.75
C VAL A 265 0.49 6.64 -0.62
N TRP A 266 0.70 5.71 -1.55
CA TRP A 266 0.09 5.75 -2.88
C TRP A 266 -1.43 5.75 -2.82
N LEU A 267 -2.00 5.08 -1.83
CA LEU A 267 -3.44 4.98 -1.59
C LEU A 267 -3.98 6.05 -0.64
N ALA A 268 -3.13 6.89 -0.04
CA ALA A 268 -3.55 7.95 0.88
C ALA A 268 -4.45 9.05 0.25
N PRO A 269 -4.22 9.49 -1.01
CA PRO A 269 -5.00 10.58 -1.61
C PRO A 269 -6.39 10.19 -2.10
N ILE A 270 -6.72 8.89 -2.14
CA ILE A 270 -7.96 8.38 -2.72
C ILE A 270 -8.87 7.76 -1.67
N ASP A 271 -10.17 7.64 -2.00
CA ASP A 271 -11.15 7.00 -1.12
C ASP A 271 -10.93 5.48 -1.11
N VAL A 272 -10.47 4.95 0.03
CA VAL A 272 -10.13 3.53 0.22
C VAL A 272 -10.82 3.00 1.46
N LYS A 273 -11.51 1.87 1.31
CA LYS A 273 -12.06 1.07 2.40
C LYS A 273 -10.94 0.27 3.07
N ARG A 274 -10.31 0.91 4.04
CA ARG A 274 -9.28 0.29 4.89
C ARG A 274 -9.94 -0.61 5.93
N VAL A 275 -9.60 -1.89 5.92
CA VAL A 275 -10.11 -2.87 6.88
C VAL A 275 -8.94 -3.35 7.72
N HIS A 276 -8.91 -2.95 8.99
CA HIS A 276 -7.95 -3.47 9.95
C HIS A 276 -8.43 -4.82 10.51
N ASP A 277 -7.60 -5.85 10.40
CA ASP A 277 -7.92 -7.17 10.92
C ASP A 277 -6.78 -7.76 11.75
N PRO A 278 -6.97 -7.91 13.07
CA PRO A 278 -5.97 -8.49 13.96
C PRO A 278 -5.70 -9.97 13.70
N ARG A 279 -6.47 -10.64 12.83
CA ARG A 279 -6.17 -12.00 12.38
C ARG A 279 -5.00 -12.07 11.39
N PHE A 280 -4.49 -10.92 10.92
CA PHE A 280 -3.27 -10.81 10.14
C PHE A 280 -2.09 -10.57 11.09
N ASP A 281 -1.39 -11.63 11.49
CA ASP A 281 -0.13 -11.55 12.25
C ASP A 281 1.05 -11.24 11.36
N THR A 282 1.09 -10.00 10.86
CA THR A 282 2.05 -9.54 9.84
C THR A 282 3.03 -8.50 10.36
N GLU A 283 3.10 -8.32 11.68
CA GLU A 283 4.15 -7.51 12.29
C GLU A 283 5.55 -8.12 12.08
N TYR A 284 6.60 -7.31 12.23
CA TYR A 284 8.00 -7.79 12.21
C TYR A 284 8.29 -8.84 13.30
N LYS A 285 7.61 -8.75 14.45
CA LYS A 285 7.64 -9.79 15.48
C LYS A 285 6.24 -10.36 15.65
N SER A 286 6.10 -11.67 15.44
CA SER A 286 4.85 -12.40 15.62
C SER A 286 4.25 -12.16 17.02
N ARG A 287 2.92 -12.18 17.08
CA ARG A 287 2.15 -12.15 18.33
C ARG A 287 1.98 -13.55 18.94
N GLY A 288 2.52 -14.59 18.30
CA GLY A 288 2.45 -15.99 18.70
C GLY A 288 1.63 -16.82 17.71
N CYS A 289 0.91 -17.84 18.19
CA CYS A 289 0.01 -18.64 17.38
C CYS A 289 -1.41 -18.57 17.95
N ASN A 290 -2.39 -18.29 17.10
CA ASN A 290 -3.81 -18.35 17.43
C ASN A 290 -4.59 -18.99 16.29
N ASN A 291 -5.57 -19.85 16.59
CA ASN A 291 -6.34 -20.57 15.58
C ASN A 291 -7.21 -19.68 14.70
N LYS A 292 -7.47 -18.44 15.14
CA LYS A 292 -8.19 -17.42 14.36
C LYS A 292 -7.31 -16.70 13.34
N TYR A 293 -5.98 -16.87 13.36
CA TYR A 293 -5.14 -16.19 12.39
C TYR A 293 -5.41 -16.65 10.96
N ILE A 294 -5.49 -15.69 10.05
CA ILE A 294 -5.68 -15.90 8.61
C ILE A 294 -4.33 -15.81 7.90
N VAL A 295 -3.51 -14.82 8.28
CA VAL A 295 -2.15 -14.62 7.74
C VAL A 295 -1.18 -14.58 8.89
N THR A 296 -0.06 -15.29 8.80
CA THR A 296 0.98 -15.29 9.82
C THR A 296 2.36 -15.11 9.22
N HIS A 297 3.14 -14.21 9.80
CA HIS A 297 4.49 -13.83 9.38
C HIS A 297 5.31 -13.43 10.63
N LYS A 298 6.59 -13.78 10.73
CA LYS A 298 7.41 -14.62 9.82
C LYS A 298 7.26 -16.09 10.18
N GLN A 299 7.36 -16.96 9.19
CA GLN A 299 7.25 -18.40 9.32
C GLN A 299 8.52 -19.06 8.76
N SER A 300 9.14 -19.93 9.55
CA SER A 300 10.15 -20.85 9.02
C SER A 300 9.50 -21.93 8.14
N ILE A 301 10.33 -22.72 7.47
CA ILE A 301 9.86 -23.89 6.71
C ILE A 301 9.15 -24.88 7.65
N GLU A 302 9.73 -25.11 8.82
CA GLU A 302 9.17 -25.98 9.86
C GLU A 302 7.82 -25.46 10.37
N ASP A 303 7.71 -24.15 10.61
CA ASP A 303 6.44 -23.53 11.03
C ASP A 303 5.33 -23.74 9.99
N MET A 304 5.66 -23.57 8.70
CA MET A 304 4.68 -23.77 7.61
C MET A 304 4.22 -25.22 7.52
N LEU A 305 5.15 -26.17 7.64
CA LEU A 305 4.85 -27.60 7.62
C LEU A 305 4.02 -28.00 8.84
N GLU A 306 4.39 -27.56 10.04
CA GLU A 306 3.66 -27.87 11.27
C GLU A 306 2.23 -27.33 11.22
N LYS A 307 2.04 -26.08 10.78
CA LYS A 307 0.71 -25.47 10.61
C LYS A 307 -0.15 -26.23 9.62
N HIS A 308 0.41 -26.59 8.47
CA HIS A 308 -0.32 -27.33 7.45
C HIS A 308 -0.74 -28.72 7.96
N GLN A 309 0.16 -29.44 8.62
CA GLN A 309 -0.13 -30.76 9.20
C GLN A 309 -1.17 -30.68 10.31
N THR A 310 -1.07 -29.68 11.18
CA THR A 310 -2.04 -29.47 12.28
C THR A 310 -3.41 -29.14 11.74
N LEU A 311 -3.51 -28.29 10.71
CA LEU A 311 -4.79 -27.99 10.03
C LEU A 311 -5.39 -29.24 9.42
N ALA A 312 -4.59 -30.02 8.69
CA ALA A 312 -5.06 -31.23 8.02
C ALA A 312 -5.54 -32.31 9.01
N LYS A 313 -4.88 -32.44 10.17
CA LYS A 313 -5.18 -33.47 11.16
C LYS A 313 -6.26 -33.07 12.16
N GLU A 314 -6.25 -31.81 12.61
CA GLU A 314 -7.00 -31.35 13.78
C GLU A 314 -7.97 -30.21 13.47
N GLY A 315 -7.93 -29.65 12.25
CA GLY A 315 -8.72 -28.47 11.87
C GLY A 315 -8.30 -27.19 12.60
N LYS A 316 -7.12 -27.19 13.23
CA LYS A 316 -6.57 -26.08 14.02
C LYS A 316 -5.25 -25.63 13.42
N LEU A 317 -5.00 -24.32 13.45
CA LEU A 317 -3.75 -23.75 12.93
C LEU A 317 -2.58 -24.06 13.85
N CYS A 318 -2.82 -24.03 15.15
CA CYS A 318 -1.79 -24.11 16.18
C CYS A 318 -1.91 -25.43 16.92
N LYS A 319 -0.76 -26.10 17.12
CA LYS A 319 -0.68 -27.24 18.06
C LYS A 319 -1.11 -26.80 19.46
N GLU A 320 -0.60 -25.66 19.88
CA GLU A 320 -1.02 -24.95 21.09
C GLU A 320 -1.10 -23.45 20.79
N GLU A 321 -2.13 -22.77 21.29
CA GLU A 321 -2.21 -21.32 21.16
C GLU A 321 -1.20 -20.66 22.10
N VAL A 322 -0.34 -19.82 21.54
CA VAL A 322 0.69 -19.10 22.27
C VAL A 322 0.51 -17.62 22.02
N LYS A 323 0.54 -16.82 23.09
CA LYS A 323 0.48 -15.37 22.99
C LYS A 323 1.78 -14.78 23.49
N LEU A 324 2.57 -14.26 22.56
CA LEU A 324 3.86 -13.64 22.84
C LEU A 324 3.75 -12.12 23.02
N ARG A 325 2.74 -11.50 22.37
CA ARG A 325 2.56 -10.05 22.37
C ARG A 325 1.08 -9.69 22.28
N LEU A 326 0.74 -8.52 22.82
CA LEU A 326 -0.61 -7.94 22.72
C LEU A 326 -0.94 -7.52 21.29
N SER A 327 -2.20 -7.63 20.89
CA SER A 327 -2.69 -7.09 19.62
C SER A 327 -3.22 -5.67 19.81
N TYR A 328 -3.81 -5.07 18.78
CA TYR A 328 -4.60 -3.84 18.85
C TYR A 328 -5.69 -3.87 17.79
N MET A 329 -6.73 -3.06 17.99
CA MET A 329 -7.61 -2.59 16.91
C MET A 329 -7.13 -1.22 16.48
N TYR A 330 -7.03 -0.99 15.16
CA TYR A 330 -6.78 0.35 14.64
C TYR A 330 -8.01 1.24 14.88
N ASP A 331 -7.85 2.30 15.66
CA ASP A 331 -8.85 3.33 15.86
C ASP A 331 -8.72 4.41 14.78
N TRP A 332 -9.71 4.46 13.88
CA TRP A 332 -9.77 5.44 12.79
C TRP A 332 -10.29 6.81 13.23
N GLY A 333 -10.81 6.94 14.45
CA GLY A 333 -11.34 8.18 15.02
C GLY A 333 -10.28 9.08 15.65
N VAL A 334 -9.03 8.62 15.71
CA VAL A 334 -7.89 9.34 16.31
C VAL A 334 -6.77 9.56 15.29
N PRO A 335 -5.84 10.50 15.54
CA PRO A 335 -4.66 10.65 14.69
C PRO A 335 -3.89 9.33 14.53
N PRO A 336 -3.26 9.05 13.37
CA PRO A 336 -2.52 7.80 13.13
C PRO A 336 -1.49 7.46 14.22
N SER A 337 -0.84 8.46 14.82
CA SER A 337 0.13 8.24 15.92
C SER A 337 -0.50 7.66 17.20
N GLN A 338 -1.83 7.73 17.34
CA GLN A 338 -2.60 7.28 18.51
C GLN A 338 -3.51 6.06 18.21
N CYS A 339 -3.58 5.59 16.95
CA CYS A 339 -4.50 4.55 16.48
C CYS A 339 -4.44 3.20 17.22
N CYS A 340 -3.27 2.88 17.77
CA CYS A 340 -2.82 1.50 17.85
C CYS A 340 -2.45 1.12 19.29
N GLN A 341 -3.38 1.40 20.22
CA GLN A 341 -3.24 1.07 21.63
C GLN A 341 -3.38 -0.44 21.82
N ARG A 342 -2.34 -1.07 22.38
CA ARG A 342 -2.30 -2.52 22.54
C ARG A 342 -3.16 -3.01 23.68
N LYS A 343 -3.91 -4.08 23.42
CA LYS A 343 -4.86 -4.71 24.36
C LYS A 343 -4.74 -6.24 24.27
N ASP A 344 -5.25 -6.91 25.30
CA ASP A 344 -5.28 -8.37 25.33
C ASP A 344 -6.25 -8.97 24.31
N GLY A 345 -5.84 -10.08 23.70
CA GLY A 345 -6.66 -10.88 22.80
C GLY A 345 -6.48 -10.55 21.32
N ILE A 346 -7.09 -11.36 20.47
CA ILE A 346 -7.56 -10.95 19.14
C ILE A 346 -8.98 -10.42 19.42
N PRO A 347 -9.19 -9.10 19.34
CA PRO A 347 -10.46 -8.45 19.62
C PRO A 347 -11.67 -9.14 18.99
#